data_AF-A0A317Z3U6-F1
#
_entry.id   AF-A0A317Z3U6-F1
#
_cell.length_a   1.000
_cell.length_b   1.000
_cell.length_c   1.000
_cell.angle_alpha   90.00
_cell.angle_beta   90.00
_cell.angle_gamma   90.00
#
_symmetry.space_group_name_H-M   'P 1'
#
loop_
_entity.id
_entity.type
_entity.pdbx_description
1 polymer ?
#
loop_
_entity_poly.entity_id
_entity_poly.type
_entity_poly.pdbx_seq_one_letter_code
_entity_poly.pdbx_strand_id
1 'polypeptide(L)'
;KAYIKNRIPNFRFSLFTKVTTVTYLLILIVGMLGILLIEAHGVFANESWHKTLFYAMFQSVSTRSAGLQTFDVSQFSDATNLLMGGLMFIGSSPSSVGGGIRT
;
A
#
# COMPACT_ATOMS: atom_id res chain seq x y z
N LYS A 1 -27.44 -4.92 -6.01
CA LYS A 1 -27.92 -3.77 -6.82
C LYS A 1 -28.36 -2.54 -6.02
N ALA A 2 -28.59 -2.62 -4.69
CA ALA A 2 -28.95 -1.46 -3.86
C ALA A 2 -27.76 -0.53 -3.50
N TYR A 3 -26.52 -0.95 -3.73
CA TYR A 3 -25.31 -0.19 -3.38
C TYR A 3 -24.87 0.85 -4.43
N ILE A 4 -25.33 0.75 -5.68
CA ILE A 4 -24.88 1.63 -6.78
C ILE A 4 -25.76 2.89 -6.90
N LYS A 5 -27.00 2.84 -6.42
CA LYS A 5 -27.95 3.96 -6.57
C LYS A 5 -28.22 4.60 -5.21
N ASN A 6 -27.57 5.74 -5.01
CA ASN A 6 -27.71 6.63 -3.85
C ASN A 6 -29.20 7.03 -3.66
N ARG A 7 -29.91 6.30 -2.79
CA ARG A 7 -31.34 6.49 -2.47
C ARG A 7 -31.56 6.82 -0.99
N ILE A 8 -30.51 7.21 -0.27
CA ILE A 8 -30.58 7.65 1.12
C ILE A 8 -29.86 9.00 1.21
N PRO A 9 -30.54 10.13 1.47
CA PRO A 9 -29.93 11.46 1.46
C PRO A 9 -28.84 11.63 2.52
N ASN A 10 -28.82 10.77 3.54
CA ASN A 10 -27.88 10.79 4.67
C ASN A 10 -27.16 9.44 4.86
N PHE A 11 -26.62 8.84 3.80
CA PHE A 11 -25.77 7.66 3.97
C PHE A 11 -24.48 8.05 4.71
N ARG A 12 -24.39 7.68 5.98
CA ARG A 12 -23.23 7.92 6.84
C ARG A 12 -22.43 6.63 6.93
N PHE A 13 -21.20 6.65 6.44
CA PHE A 13 -20.26 5.56 6.71
C PHE A 13 -20.08 5.41 8.23
N SER A 14 -19.98 4.16 8.69
CA SER A 14 -19.63 3.87 10.09
C SER A 14 -18.29 4.54 10.43
N LEU A 15 -18.14 5.00 11.67
CA LEU A 15 -16.89 5.56 12.17
C LEU A 15 -15.73 4.59 11.94
N PHE A 16 -15.99 3.29 12.09
CA PHE A 16 -15.06 2.21 11.78
C PHE A 16 -14.58 2.24 10.32
N THR A 17 -15.49 2.33 9.35
CA THR A 17 -15.14 2.41 7.92
C THR A 17 -14.34 3.67 7.59
N LYS A 18 -14.70 4.80 8.21
CA LYS A 18 -14.01 6.07 7.99
C LYS A 18 -12.57 6.04 8.51
N VAL A 19 -12.36 5.53 9.71
CA VAL A 19 -11.03 5.46 10.33
C VAL A 19 -10.15 4.45 9.59
N THR A 20 -10.63 3.23 9.38
CA THR A 20 -9.87 2.16 8.70
C THR A 20 -9.48 2.54 7.26
N THR A 21 -10.39 3.19 6.53
CA THR A 21 -10.07 3.66 5.16
C THR A 21 -8.99 4.75 5.19
N VAL A 22 -9.08 5.70 6.12
CA VAL A 22 -8.11 6.79 6.24
C VAL A 22 -6.74 6.29 6.66
N THR A 23 -6.66 5.42 7.69
CA THR A 23 -5.38 4.84 8.15
C THR A 23 -4.74 3.98 7.08
N TYR A 24 -5.53 3.15 6.39
CA TYR A 24 -5.06 2.31 5.29
C TYR A 24 -4.45 3.16 4.16
N LEU A 25 -5.15 4.23 3.76
CA LEU A 25 -4.74 5.10 2.66
C LEU A 25 -3.50 5.91 3.04
N LEU A 26 -3.40 6.39 4.28
CA LEU A 26 -2.24 7.10 4.78
C LEU A 26 -0.99 6.22 4.74
N ILE A 27 -1.07 5.00 5.26
CA ILE A 27 0.06 4.04 5.25
C ILE A 27 0.42 3.63 3.81
N LEU A 28 -0.58 3.48 2.92
CA LEU A 28 -0.35 3.19 1.51
C LEU A 28 0.48 4.30 0.85
N ILE A 29 0.07 5.56 1.03
CA ILE A 29 0.79 6.70 0.45
C ILE A 29 2.19 6.80 1.03
N VAL A 30 2.35 6.65 2.34
CA VAL A 30 3.67 6.72 3.00
C VAL A 30 4.58 5.59 2.49
N GLY A 31 4.10 4.36 2.40
CA GLY A 31 4.87 3.23 1.89
C GLY A 31 5.25 3.38 0.42
N MET A 32 4.31 3.84 -0.41
CA MET A 32 4.54 4.13 -1.82
C MET A 32 5.60 5.22 -1.99
N LEU A 33 5.47 6.36 -1.29
CA LEU A 33 6.43 7.45 -1.35
C LEU A 33 7.81 7.03 -0.84
N GLY A 34 7.86 6.25 0.23
CA GLY A 34 9.11 5.71 0.78
C GLY A 34 9.86 4.84 -0.24
N ILE A 35 9.17 3.89 -0.86
CA ILE A 35 9.76 3.02 -1.89
C ILE A 35 10.18 3.83 -3.11
N LEU A 36 9.34 4.78 -3.56
CA LEU A 36 9.63 5.61 -4.72
C LEU A 36 10.86 6.50 -4.50
N LEU A 37 10.99 7.15 -3.34
CA LEU A 37 12.12 8.04 -3.05
C LEU A 37 13.45 7.29 -2.92
N ILE A 38 13.44 6.10 -2.30
CA ILE A 38 14.64 5.29 -2.11
C ILE A 38 15.08 4.67 -3.45
N GLU A 39 14.15 4.09 -4.21
CA GLU A 39 14.48 3.40 -5.45
C GLU A 39 14.55 4.30 -6.70
N ALA A 40 14.17 5.57 -6.59
CA ALA A 40 14.34 6.56 -7.68
C ALA A 40 15.80 6.67 -8.15
N HIS A 41 16.77 6.45 -7.25
CA HIS A 41 18.20 6.45 -7.56
C HIS A 41 18.79 5.04 -7.72
N GLY A 42 17.98 3.99 -7.53
CA GLY A 42 18.38 2.59 -7.55
C GLY A 42 17.80 1.86 -8.75
N VAL A 43 16.99 0.84 -8.49
CA VAL A 43 16.44 -0.08 -9.51
C VAL A 43 15.54 0.65 -10.51
N PHE A 44 14.93 1.77 -10.12
CA PHE A 44 14.04 2.54 -10.98
C PHE A 44 14.73 3.65 -11.80
N ALA A 45 16.05 3.84 -11.66
CA ALA A 45 16.77 4.93 -12.32
C ALA A 45 16.76 4.82 -13.86
N ASN A 46 16.60 3.61 -14.40
CA ASN A 46 16.63 3.34 -15.84
C ASN A 46 15.23 3.06 -16.45
N GLU A 47 14.17 3.17 -15.66
CA GLU A 47 12.79 2.89 -16.08
C GLU A 47 11.97 4.16 -16.32
N SER A 48 10.95 4.05 -17.17
CA SER A 48 10.04 5.15 -17.42
C SER A 48 9.28 5.55 -16.16
N TRP A 49 9.10 6.85 -15.91
CA TRP A 49 8.44 7.39 -14.71
C TRP A 49 7.08 6.75 -14.40
N HIS A 50 6.30 6.41 -15.44
CA HIS A 50 5.02 5.73 -15.31
C HIS A 50 5.14 4.33 -14.70
N LYS A 51 6.17 3.58 -15.12
CA LYS A 51 6.44 2.23 -14.61
C LYS A 51 6.95 2.29 -13.18
N THR A 52 7.85 3.22 -12.87
CA THR A 52 8.36 3.46 -11.52
C THR A 52 7.22 3.74 -10.53
N LEU A 53 6.26 4.58 -10.92
CA LEU A 53 5.06 4.85 -10.12
C LEU A 53 4.24 3.59 -9.90
N PHE A 54 3.98 2.82 -10.98
CA PHE A 54 3.21 1.58 -10.90
C PHE A 54 3.89 0.53 -10.01
N TYR A 55 5.20 0.36 -10.14
CA TYR A 55 5.97 -0.59 -9.32
C TYR A 55 5.98 -0.19 -7.85
N ALA A 56 6.22 1.09 -7.53
CA ALA A 56 6.18 1.57 -6.15
C ALA A 56 4.78 1.40 -5.51
N MET A 57 3.71 1.69 -6.26
CA MET A 57 2.33 1.46 -5.80
C MET A 57 2.06 -0.02 -5.59
N PHE A 58 2.39 -0.86 -6.57
CA PHE A 58 2.15 -2.29 -6.51
C PHE A 58 2.88 -2.91 -5.32
N GLN A 59 4.13 -2.53 -5.10
CA GLN A 59 4.95 -3.08 -4.03
C GLN A 59 4.48 -2.63 -2.64
N SER A 60 4.08 -1.37 -2.49
CA SER A 60 3.48 -0.89 -1.22
C SER A 60 2.16 -1.60 -0.85
N VAL A 61 1.34 -1.95 -1.85
CA VAL A 61 0.08 -2.69 -1.62
C VAL A 61 0.38 -4.17 -1.37
N SER A 62 1.25 -4.77 -2.18
CA SER A 62 1.55 -6.19 -2.14
C SER A 62 2.21 -6.62 -0.83
N THR A 63 3.15 -5.82 -0.32
CA THR A 63 3.86 -6.08 0.95
C THR A 63 2.93 -6.14 2.16
N ARG A 64 1.71 -5.59 2.10
CA ARG A 64 0.74 -5.63 3.22
C ARG A 64 -0.32 -6.72 3.13
N SER A 65 -0.51 -7.35 1.97
CA SER A 65 -1.67 -8.24 1.75
C SER A 65 -1.40 -9.50 0.94
N ALA A 66 -0.47 -9.48 -0.02
CA ALA A 66 -0.40 -10.51 -1.05
C ALA A 66 0.99 -11.16 -1.21
N GLY A 67 2.06 -10.45 -0.84
CA GLY A 67 3.43 -10.96 -1.01
C GLY A 67 3.85 -11.20 -2.47
N LEU A 68 3.07 -10.71 -3.42
CA LEU A 68 3.35 -10.78 -4.86
C LEU A 68 4.48 -9.83 -5.23
N GLN A 69 5.36 -10.26 -6.12
CA GLN A 69 6.52 -9.50 -6.54
C GLN A 69 6.45 -9.28 -8.04
N THR A 70 6.44 -8.02 -8.47
CA THR A 70 6.58 -7.64 -9.90
C THR A 70 8.03 -7.42 -10.31
N PHE A 71 8.90 -7.19 -9.32
CA PHE A 71 10.34 -7.01 -9.47
C PHE A 71 11.06 -7.90 -8.46
N ASP A 72 12.25 -8.35 -8.82
CA ASP A 72 13.07 -9.18 -7.93
C ASP A 72 13.48 -8.37 -6.70
N VAL A 73 13.04 -8.83 -5.53
CA VAL A 73 13.23 -8.13 -4.26
C VAL A 73 14.69 -8.18 -3.81
N SER A 74 15.49 -9.12 -4.34
CA SER A 74 16.93 -9.19 -4.09
C SER A 74 17.72 -8.05 -4.71
N GLN A 75 17.15 -7.33 -5.69
CA GLN A 75 17.80 -6.19 -6.32
C GLN A 75 17.48 -4.85 -5.64
N PHE A 76 16.51 -4.82 -4.72
CA PHE A 76 16.18 -3.61 -3.98
C PHE A 76 17.26 -3.25 -2.97
N SER A 77 17.40 -1.95 -2.71
CA SER A 77 18.31 -1.44 -1.68
C SER A 77 17.97 -2.00 -0.30
N ASP A 78 18.98 -2.19 0.54
CA ASP A 78 18.81 -2.60 1.94
C ASP A 78 17.83 -1.69 2.70
N ALA A 79 17.82 -0.39 2.37
CA ALA A 79 16.87 0.58 2.93
C ALA A 79 15.42 0.26 2.55
N THR A 80 15.17 -0.13 1.29
CA THR A 80 13.85 -0.53 0.80
C THR A 80 13.41 -1.83 1.46
N ASN A 81 14.31 -2.80 1.64
CA ASN A 81 14.02 -4.07 2.33
C ASN A 81 13.63 -3.84 3.80
N LEU A 82 14.31 -2.94 4.51
CA LEU A 82 13.96 -2.58 5.88
C LEU A 82 12.60 -1.89 5.96
N LEU A 83 12.31 -0.98 5.01
CA LEU A 83 11.03 -0.31 4.91
C LEU A 83 9.89 -1.31 4.62
N MET A 84 10.08 -2.21 3.66
CA MET A 84 9.12 -3.27 3.33
C MET A 84 8.86 -4.19 4.54
N GLY A 85 9.90 -4.57 5.30
CA GLY A 85 9.75 -5.32 6.54
C GLY A 85 8.92 -4.58 7.60
N GLY A 86 9.13 -3.27 7.76
CA GLY A 86 8.31 -2.43 8.64
C GLY A 86 6.84 -2.34 8.18
N LEU A 87 6.59 -2.22 6.88
CA LEU A 87 5.23 -2.22 6.32
C LEU A 87 4.51 -3.56 6.52
N MET A 88 5.22 -4.67 6.35
CA MET A 88 4.69 -6.02 6.62
C MET A 88 4.27 -6.19 8.08
N PHE A 89 5.00 -5.58 9.02
CA PHE A 89 4.69 -5.63 10.45
C PHE A 89 3.43 -4.82 10.81
N ILE A 90 3.28 -3.61 10.25
CA ILE A 90 2.13 -2.71 10.50
C ILE A 90 0.83 -3.25 9.84
N GLY A 91 0.93 -4.25 8.97
CA GLY A 91 -0.18 -5.12 8.59
C GLY A 91 -1.38 -4.43 7.92
N SER A 92 -2.50 -5.16 7.89
CA SER A 92 -3.76 -4.70 7.30
C SER A 92 -4.86 -4.53 8.34
N SER A 93 -5.90 -3.75 8.03
CA SER A 93 -7.00 -3.49 8.97
C SER A 93 -7.69 -4.76 9.47
N PRO A 94 -8.28 -4.75 10.69
CA PRO A 94 -8.81 -5.96 11.35
C PRO A 94 -9.92 -6.69 10.59
N SER A 95 -10.58 -6.01 9.65
CA SER A 95 -11.62 -6.58 8.78
C SER A 95 -11.11 -7.07 7.42
N SER A 96 -9.78 -7.07 7.20
CA SER A 96 -9.12 -7.44 5.94
C SER A 96 -8.52 -8.86 5.97
N VAL A 97 -8.02 -9.32 4.82
CA VAL A 97 -7.43 -10.66 4.60
C VAL A 97 -5.88 -10.64 4.69
N GLY A 98 -5.27 -9.50 5.06
CA GLY A 98 -3.82 -9.38 5.22
C GLY A 98 -3.36 -9.66 6.66
N GLY A 99 -2.12 -10.16 6.82
CA GLY A 99 -1.48 -10.41 8.12
C GLY A 99 -0.94 -9.14 8.82
N GLY A 100 -0.18 -9.33 9.90
CA GLY A 100 0.48 -8.26 10.66
C GLY A 100 -0.34 -7.70 11.84
N ILE A 101 0.13 -6.60 12.44
CA ILE A 101 -0.61 -5.88 13.49
C ILE A 101 -1.82 -5.21 12.85
N ARG A 102 -3.00 -5.51 13.38
CA ARG A 102 -4.26 -5.02 12.81
C ARG A 102 -4.48 -3.56 13.19
N THR A 103 -4.63 -2.70 12.16
CA THR A 103 -4.86 -1.24 12.28
C THR A 103 -6.32 -0.85 12.06
#